data_AF-A0A1X9Z4V0-F1
#
_entry.id   AF-A0A1X9Z4V0-F1
#
_cell.length_a   1.000
_cell.length_b   1.000
_cell.length_c   1.000
_cell.angle_alpha   90.00
_cell.angle_beta   90.00
_cell.angle_gamma   90.00
#
_symmetry.space_group_name_H-M   'P 1'
#
loop_
_entity.id
_entity.type
_entity.pdbx_description
1 polymer ?
#
loop_
_entity_poly.entity_id
_entity_poly.type
_entity_poly.pdbx_seq_one_letter_code
_entity_poly.pdbx_strand_id
1 'polypeptide(L)'
;MNNRKLIVLIFLMVGCRSPFVDSFKQIQSSIEKSNAVLQVSNRKILKEIKVKEINTISNEADSIQFANQNLNGLIDEYKKQIENLDLIGSDVDIAYKVLATPDFIKGALMSATSTLVERVSKVEVEQSMKNHLDSLILEVAQAHTNSLYFEQRFKGIPSANALVELANLQLQSSEMTNISLAALDKKSLLIKHGVGGSPLKSKDGYPKLKLSP
;
A
#
# COMPACT_ATOMS: atom_id res chain seq x y z
N MET A 1 -4.43 39.66 -53.61
CA MET A 1 -5.14 40.12 -52.40
C MET A 1 -6.17 39.06 -52.03
N ASN A 2 -5.80 38.15 -51.14
CA ASN A 2 -6.28 38.07 -49.75
C ASN A 2 -7.77 37.72 -49.62
N ASN A 3 -8.07 36.41 -49.63
CA ASN A 3 -9.27 35.81 -49.04
C ASN A 3 -9.00 34.36 -48.55
N ARG A 4 -7.78 34.10 -48.06
CA ARG A 4 -7.38 32.79 -47.48
C ARG A 4 -6.84 32.89 -46.05
N LYS A 5 -7.17 33.96 -45.33
CA LYS A 5 -6.65 34.22 -43.96
C LYS A 5 -7.70 34.26 -42.85
N LEU A 6 -8.93 33.80 -43.11
CA LEU A 6 -9.98 33.77 -42.11
C LEU A 6 -10.73 32.46 -42.28
N ILE A 7 -10.98 31.74 -41.20
CA ILE A 7 -11.54 30.35 -41.14
C ILE A 7 -10.49 29.22 -41.15
N VAL A 8 -9.30 29.45 -40.59
CA VAL A 8 -8.50 28.37 -39.93
C VAL A 8 -8.10 28.80 -38.51
N LEU A 9 -8.86 29.73 -37.94
CA LEU A 9 -8.69 30.24 -36.58
C LEU A 9 -9.96 29.98 -35.74
N ILE A 10 -10.51 28.77 -35.88
CA ILE A 10 -11.43 28.17 -34.88
C ILE A 10 -10.80 26.82 -34.47
N PHE A 11 -9.53 26.89 -34.08
CA PHE A 11 -8.83 25.84 -33.32
C PHE A 11 -8.15 26.44 -32.08
N LEU A 12 -8.66 27.58 -31.63
CA LEU A 12 -8.29 28.19 -30.36
C LEU A 12 -9.57 28.42 -29.57
N MET A 13 -9.59 27.88 -28.36
CA MET A 13 -10.56 28.12 -27.27
C MET A 13 -11.68 27.10 -27.05
N VAL A 14 -11.31 25.82 -26.99
CA VAL A 14 -11.85 24.89 -26.00
C VAL A 14 -10.64 24.19 -25.37
N GLY A 15 -10.49 24.26 -24.05
CA GLY A 15 -9.28 23.86 -23.33
C GLY A 15 -8.75 22.49 -23.76
N CYS A 16 -7.62 22.47 -24.48
CA CYS A 16 -6.94 21.24 -24.86
C CYS A 16 -6.31 20.63 -23.61
N ARG A 17 -7.07 19.81 -22.89
CA ARG A 17 -6.49 18.78 -22.03
C ARG A 17 -5.71 17.84 -22.95
N SER A 18 -4.45 17.58 -22.62
CA SER A 18 -3.65 16.63 -23.36
C SER A 18 -4.28 15.23 -23.22
N PRO A 19 -4.54 14.50 -24.33
CA PRO A 19 -5.14 13.15 -24.29
C PRO A 19 -4.30 12.16 -23.46
N PHE A 20 -3.01 12.42 -23.32
CA PHE A 20 -2.10 11.64 -22.46
C PHE A 20 -2.42 11.82 -20.97
N VAL A 21 -2.67 13.04 -20.52
CA VAL A 21 -3.00 13.33 -19.11
C VAL A 21 -4.36 12.73 -18.74
N ASP A 22 -5.33 12.80 -19.65
CA ASP A 22 -6.66 12.21 -19.40
C ASP A 22 -6.57 10.68 -19.28
N SER A 23 -5.66 10.04 -20.01
CA SER A 23 -5.39 8.59 -19.89
C SER A 23 -4.80 8.23 -18.52
N PHE A 24 -3.83 9.01 -18.01
CA PHE A 24 -3.30 8.80 -16.65
C PHE A 24 -4.36 8.99 -15.57
N LYS A 25 -5.25 9.98 -15.72
CA LYS A 25 -6.37 10.19 -14.79
C LYS A 25 -7.35 9.01 -14.80
N GLN A 26 -7.62 8.41 -15.96
CA GLN A 26 -8.46 7.21 -16.04
C GLN A 26 -7.80 6.02 -15.35
N ILE A 27 -6.50 5.81 -15.56
CA ILE A 27 -5.71 4.77 -14.88
C ILE A 27 -5.76 4.98 -13.36
N GLN A 28 -5.45 6.19 -12.89
CA GLN A 28 -5.53 6.56 -11.46
C GLN A 28 -6.91 6.24 -10.89
N SER A 29 -7.98 6.70 -11.54
CA SER A 29 -9.36 6.45 -11.07
C SER A 29 -9.70 4.97 -11.02
N SER A 30 -9.23 4.17 -11.97
CA SER A 30 -9.44 2.72 -11.97
C SER A 30 -8.72 2.05 -10.79
N ILE A 31 -7.47 2.45 -10.52
CA ILE A 31 -6.68 1.95 -9.40
C ILE A 31 -7.34 2.33 -8.07
N GLU A 32 -7.80 3.57 -7.93
CA GLU A 32 -8.46 4.07 -6.72
C GLU A 32 -9.78 3.34 -6.44
N LYS A 33 -10.55 2.99 -7.48
CA LYS A 33 -11.74 2.14 -7.34
C LYS A 33 -11.39 0.76 -6.82
N SER A 34 -10.35 0.12 -7.37
CA SER A 34 -9.87 -1.18 -6.88
C SER A 34 -9.40 -1.10 -5.43
N ASN A 35 -8.66 -0.05 -5.07
CA ASN A 35 -8.23 0.19 -3.70
C ASN A 35 -9.43 0.35 -2.74
N ALA A 36 -10.45 1.11 -3.13
CA ALA A 36 -11.65 1.28 -2.32
C ALA A 36 -12.38 -0.04 -2.06
N VAL A 37 -12.47 -0.93 -3.06
CA VAL A 37 -13.03 -2.29 -2.89
C VAL A 37 -12.22 -3.09 -1.88
N LEU A 38 -10.89 -3.09 -1.97
CA LEU A 38 -10.03 -3.77 -1.01
C LEU A 38 -10.14 -3.19 0.40
N GLN A 39 -10.23 -1.87 0.55
CA GLN A 39 -10.43 -1.23 1.86
C GLN A 39 -11.74 -1.66 2.52
N VAL A 40 -12.83 -1.80 1.75
CA VAL A 40 -14.10 -2.34 2.25
C VAL A 40 -13.95 -3.80 2.67
N SER A 41 -13.28 -4.61 1.85
CA SER A 41 -12.97 -6.02 2.15
C SER A 41 -12.16 -6.15 3.45
N ASN A 42 -11.09 -5.37 3.61
CA ASN A 42 -10.24 -5.35 4.80
C ASN A 42 -11.03 -5.05 6.08
N ARG A 43 -11.91 -4.04 6.03
CA ARG A 43 -12.80 -3.69 7.16
C ARG A 43 -13.76 -4.83 7.49
N LYS A 44 -14.25 -5.56 6.49
CA LYS A 44 -15.13 -6.71 6.71
C LYS A 44 -14.38 -7.84 7.42
N ILE A 45 -13.22 -8.24 6.90
CA ILE A 45 -12.39 -9.32 7.50
C ILE A 45 -11.98 -8.93 8.93
N LEU A 46 -11.58 -7.68 9.17
CA LEU A 46 -11.22 -7.23 10.51
C LEU A 46 -12.38 -7.37 11.51
N LYS A 47 -13.62 -7.06 11.11
CA LYS A 47 -14.80 -7.27 11.95
C LYS A 47 -15.00 -8.76 12.26
N GLU A 48 -14.81 -9.62 11.26
CA GLU A 48 -14.93 -11.07 11.42
C GLU A 48 -13.87 -11.64 12.37
N ILE A 49 -12.64 -11.14 12.33
CA ILE A 49 -11.58 -11.48 13.29
C ILE A 49 -11.98 -11.05 14.70
N LYS A 50 -12.49 -9.82 14.87
CA LYS A 50 -12.87 -9.26 16.19
C LYS A 50 -13.95 -10.06 16.88
N VAL A 51 -14.96 -10.54 16.14
CA VAL A 51 -16.06 -11.38 16.68
C VAL A 51 -15.56 -12.71 17.25
N LYS A 52 -14.34 -13.14 16.91
CA LYS A 52 -13.78 -14.40 17.43
C LYS A 52 -13.11 -14.22 18.79
N GLU A 53 -12.89 -13.00 19.25
CA GLU A 53 -12.39 -12.66 20.60
C GLU A 53 -11.03 -13.30 20.96
N ILE A 54 -10.20 -13.58 19.95
CA ILE A 54 -8.82 -14.02 20.14
C ILE A 54 -7.92 -12.79 20.18
N ASN A 55 -7.67 -12.26 21.37
CA ASN A 55 -6.98 -10.98 21.59
C ASN A 55 -5.66 -10.84 20.83
N THR A 56 -4.83 -11.89 20.79
CA THR A 56 -3.55 -11.85 20.07
C THR A 56 -3.72 -11.61 18.58
N ILE A 57 -4.64 -12.33 17.94
CA ILE A 57 -4.94 -12.17 16.50
C ILE A 57 -5.62 -10.84 16.24
N SER A 58 -6.57 -10.43 17.09
CA SER A 58 -7.25 -9.15 16.94
C SER A 58 -6.27 -7.97 17.01
N ASN A 59 -5.32 -8.01 17.96
CA ASN A 59 -4.32 -6.95 18.10
C ASN A 59 -3.36 -6.90 16.91
N GLU A 60 -2.97 -8.06 16.37
CA GLU A 60 -2.14 -8.13 15.18
C GLU A 60 -2.87 -7.56 13.94
N ALA A 61 -4.14 -7.95 13.76
CA ALA A 61 -5.00 -7.43 12.70
C ALA A 61 -5.22 -5.92 12.80
N ASP A 62 -5.48 -5.40 14.02
CA ASP A 62 -5.59 -3.96 14.27
C ASP A 62 -4.28 -3.23 13.97
N SER A 63 -3.14 -3.81 14.34
CA SER A 63 -1.82 -3.23 14.06
C SER A 63 -1.56 -3.11 12.56
N ILE A 64 -1.94 -4.11 11.76
CA ILE A 64 -1.78 -4.08 10.29
C ILE A 64 -2.74 -3.06 9.68
N GLN A 65 -4.02 -3.09 10.08
CA GLN A 65 -5.03 -2.16 9.55
C GLN A 65 -4.65 -0.70 9.85
N PHE A 66 -4.18 -0.41 11.06
CA PHE A 66 -3.75 0.93 11.43
C PHE A 66 -2.54 1.39 10.60
N ALA A 67 -1.53 0.53 10.42
CA ALA A 67 -0.38 0.85 9.57
C ALA A 67 -0.78 1.14 8.12
N ASN A 68 -1.70 0.34 7.56
CA ASN A 68 -2.23 0.55 6.21
C ASN A 68 -3.04 1.85 6.09
N GLN A 69 -3.87 2.18 7.09
CA GLN A 69 -4.63 3.42 7.10
C GLN A 69 -3.73 4.65 7.21
N ASN A 70 -2.69 4.59 8.04
CA ASN A 70 -1.72 5.67 8.17
C ASN A 70 -0.99 5.91 6.83
N LEU A 71 -0.51 4.85 6.18
CA LEU A 71 0.12 4.95 4.87
C LEU A 71 -0.83 5.52 3.80
N ASN A 72 -2.05 4.97 3.71
CA ASN A 72 -3.04 5.45 2.73
C ASN A 72 -3.38 6.93 2.95
N GLY A 73 -3.62 7.34 4.20
CA GLY A 73 -3.94 8.74 4.52
C GLY A 73 -2.79 9.70 4.20
N LEU A 74 -1.55 9.29 4.44
CA LEU A 74 -0.37 10.07 4.06
C LEU A 74 -0.27 10.24 2.54
N ILE A 75 -0.51 9.17 1.77
CA ILE A 75 -0.50 9.24 0.32
C ILE A 75 -1.63 10.12 -0.22
N ASP A 76 -2.84 10.06 0.36
CA ASP A 76 -3.94 10.94 -0.04
C ASP A 76 -3.60 12.42 0.17
N GLU A 77 -2.92 12.76 1.26
CA GLU A 77 -2.44 14.12 1.52
C GLU A 77 -1.40 14.56 0.46
N TYR A 78 -0.48 13.68 0.06
CA TYR A 78 0.49 13.99 -0.99
C TYR A 78 -0.14 14.15 -2.36
N LYS A 79 -1.07 13.27 -2.74
CA LYS A 79 -1.83 13.40 -4.00
C LYS A 79 -2.55 14.75 -4.05
N LYS A 80 -3.22 15.13 -2.95
CA LYS A 80 -3.91 16.42 -2.84
C LYS A 80 -2.94 17.61 -2.98
N GLN A 81 -1.76 17.55 -2.36
CA GLN A 81 -0.75 18.60 -2.51
C GLN A 81 -0.25 18.72 -3.95
N ILE A 82 0.02 17.60 -4.62
CA ILE A 82 0.43 17.57 -6.05
C ILE A 82 -0.67 18.16 -6.93
N GLU A 83 -1.92 17.73 -6.76
CA GLU A 83 -3.07 18.23 -7.54
C GLU A 83 -3.31 19.72 -7.32
N ASN A 84 -3.09 20.24 -6.11
CA ASN A 84 -3.22 21.68 -5.82
C ASN A 84 -2.10 22.51 -6.45
N LEU A 85 -0.89 21.95 -6.59
CA LEU A 85 0.26 22.64 -7.18
C LEU A 85 0.27 22.54 -8.71
N ASP A 86 -0.28 21.47 -9.28
CA ASP A 86 -0.40 21.26 -10.72
C ASP A 86 -1.82 20.81 -11.10
N LEU A 87 -2.65 21.81 -11.43
CA LEU A 87 -4.04 21.61 -11.82
C LEU A 87 -4.20 20.89 -13.17
N ILE A 88 -3.19 20.96 -14.03
CA ILE A 88 -3.25 20.39 -15.38
C ILE A 88 -2.74 18.95 -15.34
N GLY A 89 -1.74 18.64 -14.50
CA GLY A 89 -1.15 17.32 -14.34
C GLY A 89 0.06 17.07 -15.25
N SER A 90 0.58 18.11 -15.90
CA SER A 90 1.67 18.05 -16.88
C SER A 90 2.99 18.62 -16.38
N ASP A 91 3.00 19.33 -15.26
CA ASP A 91 4.22 19.91 -14.71
C ASP A 91 5.14 18.78 -14.22
N VAL A 92 6.41 18.91 -14.55
CA VAL A 92 7.44 17.94 -14.17
C VAL A 92 8.06 18.38 -12.85
N ASP A 93 8.52 17.44 -12.04
CA ASP A 93 9.15 17.67 -10.74
C ASP A 93 8.25 18.18 -9.61
N ILE A 94 6.98 18.55 -9.83
CA ILE A 94 6.07 18.93 -8.73
C ILE A 94 5.95 17.78 -7.71
N ALA A 95 5.74 16.56 -8.21
CA ALA A 95 5.70 15.38 -7.35
C ALA A 95 7.01 15.13 -6.60
N TYR A 96 8.16 15.26 -7.28
CA TYR A 96 9.46 15.14 -6.62
C TYR A 96 9.63 16.19 -5.52
N LYS A 97 9.23 17.44 -5.78
CA LYS A 97 9.30 18.51 -4.78
C LYS A 97 8.45 18.18 -3.55
N VAL A 98 7.20 17.77 -3.76
CA VAL A 98 6.28 17.39 -2.66
C VAL A 98 6.83 16.21 -1.87
N LEU A 99 7.27 15.15 -2.54
CA LEU A 99 7.60 13.86 -1.91
C LEU A 99 9.04 13.78 -1.38
N ALA A 100 9.98 14.52 -1.97
CA ALA A 100 11.40 14.35 -1.72
C ALA A 100 12.13 15.60 -1.20
N THR A 101 11.53 16.80 -1.23
CA THR A 101 12.25 18.05 -0.92
C THR A 101 11.86 18.74 0.40
N PRO A 102 11.00 18.13 1.22
CA PRO A 102 11.28 18.12 2.65
C PRO A 102 11.72 16.71 3.10
N ASP A 103 12.93 16.59 3.68
CA ASP A 103 13.43 15.32 4.21
C ASP A 103 12.48 14.67 5.23
N PHE A 104 11.75 15.49 5.99
CA PHE A 104 10.71 15.02 6.90
C PHE A 104 9.55 14.32 6.16
N ILE A 105 9.11 14.85 5.01
CA ILE A 105 8.02 14.28 4.22
C ILE A 105 8.46 12.94 3.60
N LYS A 106 9.66 12.93 3.00
CA LYS A 106 10.31 11.71 2.51
C LYS A 106 10.41 10.66 3.63
N GLY A 107 10.91 11.06 4.80
CA GLY A 107 11.04 10.21 5.98
C GLY A 107 9.70 9.68 6.52
N ALA A 108 8.63 10.46 6.44
CA ALA A 108 7.29 10.03 6.85
C ALA A 108 6.77 8.89 5.96
N LEU A 109 6.93 9.00 4.64
CA LEU A 109 6.53 7.92 3.71
C LEU A 109 7.39 6.67 3.91
N MET A 110 8.71 6.84 4.06
CA MET A 110 9.63 5.74 4.37
C MET A 110 9.22 5.01 5.66
N SER A 111 8.91 5.76 6.71
CA SER A 111 8.49 5.21 8.01
C SER A 111 7.15 4.49 7.92
N ALA A 112 6.16 5.07 7.24
CA ALA A 112 4.84 4.46 7.07
C ALA A 112 4.89 3.16 6.26
N THR A 113 5.64 3.15 5.15
CA THR A 113 5.85 1.93 4.34
C THR A 113 6.62 0.86 5.11
N SER A 114 7.70 1.23 5.80
CA SER A 114 8.47 0.32 6.66
C SER A 114 7.60 -0.30 7.75
N THR A 115 6.78 0.50 8.42
CA THR A 115 5.89 0.01 9.48
C THR A 115 4.92 -1.03 8.93
N LEU A 116 4.25 -0.75 7.80
CA LEU A 116 3.32 -1.71 7.21
C LEU A 116 4.03 -3.01 6.82
N VAL A 117 5.15 -2.90 6.10
CA VAL A 117 5.99 -4.05 5.68
C VAL A 117 6.38 -4.90 6.89
N GLU A 118 6.85 -4.28 7.98
CA GLU A 118 7.23 -4.97 9.20
C GLU A 118 6.06 -5.76 9.81
N ARG A 119 4.84 -5.18 9.81
CA ARG A 119 3.66 -5.86 10.36
C ARG A 119 3.20 -7.03 9.49
N VAL A 120 3.10 -6.84 8.17
CA VAL A 120 2.61 -7.91 7.29
C VAL A 120 3.61 -9.06 7.16
N SER A 121 4.91 -8.79 7.26
CA SER A 121 5.96 -9.82 7.13
C SER A 121 5.98 -10.83 8.29
N LYS A 122 5.32 -10.50 9.41
CA LYS A 122 5.20 -11.39 10.58
C LYS A 122 4.03 -12.37 10.46
N VAL A 123 3.12 -12.14 9.52
CA VAL A 123 1.96 -12.99 9.33
C VAL A 123 2.36 -14.24 8.54
N GLU A 124 2.04 -15.40 9.09
CA GLU A 124 2.18 -16.67 8.41
C GLU A 124 1.08 -16.82 7.35
N VAL A 125 1.49 -16.95 6.09
CA VAL A 125 0.59 -17.04 4.93
C VAL A 125 0.87 -18.34 4.18
N GLU A 126 -0.19 -18.92 3.61
CA GLU A 126 -0.08 -20.13 2.79
C GLU A 126 0.86 -19.96 1.61
N GLN A 127 1.57 -21.02 1.25
CA GLN A 127 2.56 -21.01 0.17
C GLN A 127 2.00 -20.52 -1.17
N SER A 128 0.72 -20.78 -1.44
CA SER A 128 0.01 -20.32 -2.65
C SER A 128 -0.05 -18.80 -2.77
N MET A 129 -0.14 -18.09 -1.64
CA MET A 129 -0.22 -16.62 -1.57
C MET A 129 1.10 -15.97 -1.15
N LYS A 130 2.05 -16.75 -0.59
CA LYS A 130 3.31 -16.24 -0.06
C LYS A 130 4.14 -15.52 -1.11
N ASN A 131 4.29 -16.09 -2.30
CA ASN A 131 5.07 -15.47 -3.37
C ASN A 131 4.48 -14.13 -3.82
N HIS A 132 3.15 -14.03 -3.85
CA HIS A 132 2.46 -12.79 -4.19
C HIS A 132 2.65 -11.73 -3.11
N LEU A 133 2.45 -12.10 -1.84
CA LEU A 133 2.71 -11.20 -0.72
C LEU A 133 4.16 -10.71 -0.68
N ASP A 134 5.13 -11.59 -0.93
CA ASP A 134 6.56 -11.23 -0.95
C ASP A 134 6.89 -10.27 -2.08
N SER A 135 6.28 -10.44 -3.25
CA SER A 135 6.41 -9.50 -4.35
C SER A 135 5.86 -8.12 -3.97
N LEU A 136 4.68 -8.06 -3.34
CA LEU A 136 4.09 -6.80 -2.90
C LEU A 136 4.95 -6.14 -1.81
N ILE A 137 5.46 -6.91 -0.85
CA ILE A 137 6.38 -6.44 0.18
C ILE A 137 7.62 -5.83 -0.46
N LEU A 138 8.22 -6.50 -1.45
CA LEU A 138 9.41 -6.00 -2.13
C LEU A 138 9.14 -4.65 -2.82
N GLU A 139 8.03 -4.54 -3.54
CA GLU A 139 7.64 -3.30 -4.23
C GLU A 139 7.42 -2.15 -3.26
N VAL A 140 6.62 -2.36 -2.20
CA VAL A 140 6.35 -1.34 -1.18
C VAL A 140 7.61 -1.00 -0.38
N ALA A 141 8.50 -1.96 -0.15
CA ALA A 141 9.72 -1.76 0.59
C ALA A 141 10.76 -0.90 -0.15
N GLN A 142 10.68 -0.80 -1.49
CA GLN A 142 11.56 0.07 -2.26
C GLN A 142 11.58 1.50 -1.70
N ALA A 143 10.43 2.02 -1.24
CA ALA A 143 10.30 3.37 -0.72
C ALA A 143 11.27 3.66 0.45
N HIS A 144 11.58 2.68 1.29
CA HIS A 144 12.46 2.86 2.46
C HIS A 144 13.80 2.11 2.39
N THR A 145 13.96 1.18 1.44
CA THR A 145 15.19 0.39 1.27
C THR A 145 16.08 0.90 0.12
N ASN A 146 15.50 1.53 -0.90
CA ASN A 146 16.24 2.06 -2.04
C ASN A 146 16.45 3.58 -1.86
N SER A 147 17.71 3.97 -1.62
CA SER A 147 18.10 5.38 -1.40
C SER A 147 17.77 6.31 -2.58
N LEU A 148 17.69 5.75 -3.80
CA LEU A 148 17.38 6.47 -5.04
C LEU A 148 15.91 6.38 -5.44
N TYR A 149 15.06 5.69 -4.67
CA TYR A 149 13.65 5.43 -5.02
C TYR A 149 12.92 6.69 -5.47
N PHE A 150 12.98 7.75 -4.66
CA PHE A 150 12.24 8.98 -4.93
C PHE A 150 12.74 9.71 -6.17
N GLU A 151 14.06 9.69 -6.40
CA GLU A 151 14.65 10.26 -7.60
C GLU A 151 14.25 9.46 -8.84
N GLN A 152 14.38 8.14 -8.80
CA GLN A 152 14.03 7.24 -9.90
C GLN A 152 12.53 7.28 -10.25
N ARG A 153 11.66 7.41 -9.25
CA ARG A 153 10.21 7.34 -9.44
C ARG A 153 9.56 8.70 -9.68
N PHE A 154 10.09 9.79 -9.14
CA PHE A 154 9.38 11.08 -9.14
C PHE A 154 10.11 12.24 -9.81
N LYS A 155 11.43 12.17 -10.03
CA LYS A 155 12.17 13.25 -10.69
C LYS A 155 11.97 13.21 -12.20
N GLY A 156 11.71 14.37 -12.80
CA GLY A 156 11.51 14.55 -14.23
C GLY A 156 10.21 13.94 -14.78
N ILE A 157 9.31 13.45 -13.92
CA ILE A 157 8.03 12.87 -14.35
C ILE A 157 6.87 13.86 -14.20
N PRO A 158 5.86 13.81 -15.08
CA PRO A 158 4.65 14.61 -14.94
C PRO A 158 3.85 14.25 -13.68
N SER A 159 3.19 15.24 -13.08
CA SER A 159 2.33 15.04 -11.91
C SER A 159 1.28 13.95 -12.10
N ALA A 160 0.64 13.86 -13.27
CA ALA A 160 -0.36 12.83 -13.54
C ALA A 160 0.21 11.40 -13.44
N ASN A 161 1.46 11.17 -13.86
CA ASN A 161 2.13 9.88 -13.72
C ASN A 161 2.44 9.61 -12.24
N ALA A 162 2.91 10.61 -11.51
CA ALA A 162 3.21 10.47 -10.09
C ALA A 162 1.97 10.11 -9.27
N LEU A 163 0.81 10.69 -9.61
CA LEU A 163 -0.47 10.35 -8.97
C LEU A 163 -0.86 8.89 -9.20
N VAL A 164 -0.58 8.35 -10.40
CA VAL A 164 -0.76 6.91 -10.70
C VAL A 164 0.16 6.05 -9.85
N GLU A 165 1.44 6.40 -9.73
CA GLU A 165 2.40 5.66 -8.88
C GLU A 165 1.97 5.67 -7.40
N LEU A 166 1.51 6.80 -6.89
CA LEU A 166 0.98 6.92 -5.53
C LEU A 166 -0.30 6.09 -5.33
N ALA A 167 -1.23 6.13 -6.29
CA ALA A 167 -2.43 5.30 -6.26
C ALA A 167 -2.09 3.80 -6.29
N ASN A 168 -1.07 3.40 -7.05
CA ASN A 168 -0.60 2.01 -7.11
C ASN A 168 0.01 1.58 -5.77
N LEU A 169 0.80 2.44 -5.12
CA LEU A 169 1.34 2.17 -3.79
C LEU A 169 0.22 1.95 -2.74
N GLN A 170 -0.86 2.74 -2.80
CA GLN A 170 -2.05 2.54 -1.95
C GLN A 170 -2.76 1.22 -2.25
N LEU A 171 -2.90 0.85 -3.53
CA LEU A 171 -3.51 -0.41 -3.92
C LEU A 171 -2.70 -1.60 -3.37
N GLN A 172 -1.39 -1.61 -3.60
CA GLN A 172 -0.48 -2.64 -3.11
C GLN A 172 -0.53 -2.75 -1.58
N SER A 173 -0.56 -1.62 -0.86
CA SER A 173 -0.64 -1.61 0.60
C SER A 173 -1.94 -2.24 1.11
N SER A 174 -3.07 -1.93 0.46
CA SER A 174 -4.38 -2.50 0.78
C SER A 174 -4.47 -3.99 0.42
N GLU A 175 -3.80 -4.42 -0.64
CA GLU A 175 -3.75 -5.83 -1.05
C GLU A 175 -2.91 -6.67 -0.10
N MET A 176 -1.72 -6.21 0.28
CA MET A 176 -0.90 -6.84 1.34
C MET A 176 -1.71 -7.00 2.63
N THR A 177 -2.40 -5.93 3.02
CA THR A 177 -3.29 -5.94 4.19
C THR A 177 -4.39 -6.98 4.03
N ASN A 178 -5.01 -7.08 2.86
CA ASN A 178 -6.08 -8.05 2.62
C ASN A 178 -5.60 -9.49 2.78
N ILE A 179 -4.47 -9.83 2.18
CA ILE A 179 -3.85 -11.16 2.26
C ILE A 179 -3.52 -11.50 3.71
N SER A 180 -2.87 -10.57 4.42
CA SER A 180 -2.50 -10.77 5.82
C SER A 180 -3.72 -10.92 6.73
N LEU A 181 -4.76 -10.10 6.56
CA LEU A 181 -5.99 -10.22 7.33
C LEU A 181 -6.71 -11.54 7.04
N ALA A 182 -6.78 -11.98 5.78
CA ALA A 182 -7.38 -13.25 5.42
C ALA A 182 -6.64 -14.45 6.07
N ALA A 183 -5.31 -14.40 6.11
CA ALA A 183 -4.50 -15.42 6.77
C ALA A 183 -4.74 -15.45 8.30
N LEU A 184 -4.80 -14.28 8.93
CA LEU A 184 -5.14 -14.16 10.35
C LEU A 184 -6.57 -14.64 10.66
N ASP A 185 -7.52 -14.36 9.77
CA ASP A 185 -8.89 -14.86 9.90
C ASP A 185 -8.94 -16.39 9.83
N LYS A 186 -8.26 -16.99 8.86
CA LYS A 186 -8.15 -18.45 8.77
C LYS A 186 -7.50 -19.05 10.03
N LYS A 187 -6.40 -18.46 10.51
CA LYS A 187 -5.73 -18.89 11.74
C LYS A 187 -6.67 -18.82 12.94
N SER A 188 -7.48 -17.77 13.06
CA SER A 188 -8.45 -17.61 14.14
C SER A 188 -9.56 -18.66 14.11
N LEU A 189 -10.01 -19.09 12.92
CA LEU A 189 -10.95 -20.21 12.77
C LEU A 189 -10.34 -21.53 13.27
N LEU A 190 -9.08 -21.81 12.90
CA LEU A 190 -8.40 -23.05 13.32
C LEU A 190 -8.24 -23.13 14.84
N ILE A 191 -7.92 -22.01 15.50
CA ILE A 191 -7.83 -21.94 16.97
C ILE A 191 -9.21 -22.15 17.60
N LYS A 192 -10.24 -21.46 17.10
CA LYS A 192 -11.60 -21.54 17.65
C LYS A 192 -12.22 -22.93 17.51
N HIS A 193 -11.88 -23.66 16.46
CA HIS A 193 -12.35 -25.02 16.22
C HIS A 193 -11.43 -26.11 16.77
N GLY A 194 -10.35 -25.76 17.48
CA GLY A 194 -9.43 -26.73 18.09
C GLY A 194 -8.62 -27.56 17.09
N VAL A 195 -8.53 -27.13 15.83
CA VAL A 195 -7.78 -27.81 14.76
C VAL A 195 -6.31 -27.36 14.75
N GLY A 196 -5.96 -26.34 15.53
CA GLY A 196 -4.57 -25.95 15.81
C GLY A 196 -3.95 -26.85 16.88
N GLY A 197 -3.32 -27.95 16.45
CA GLY A 197 -2.58 -28.86 17.32
C GLY A 197 -1.62 -28.13 18.25
N SER A 198 -1.70 -28.46 19.54
CA SER A 198 -0.68 -28.14 20.51
C SER A 198 0.69 -28.65 20.03
N PRO A 199 1.81 -27.95 20.29
CA PRO A 199 3.08 -28.65 20.33
C PRO A 199 2.96 -29.69 21.43
N LEU A 200 3.19 -30.95 21.06
CA LEU A 200 3.33 -32.08 21.97
C LEU A 200 4.09 -31.62 23.22
N LYS A 201 3.43 -31.66 24.38
CA LYS A 201 4.15 -31.78 25.65
C LYS A 201 4.97 -33.07 25.54
N SER A 202 6.28 -32.96 25.35
CA SER A 202 7.18 -34.08 25.56
C SER A 202 7.13 -34.43 27.06
N LYS A 203 6.28 -35.40 27.39
CA LYS A 203 6.39 -36.17 28.63
C LYS A 203 7.51 -37.20 28.44
N ASP A 204 8.74 -36.73 28.39
CA ASP A 204 9.94 -37.54 28.58
C ASP A 204 10.80 -36.70 29.53
N GLY A 205 10.94 -37.04 30.80
CA GLY A 205 11.57 -38.28 31.22
C GLY A 205 13.08 -38.07 31.34
N TYR A 206 13.54 -37.00 32.00
CA TYR A 206 14.96 -36.89 32.37
C TYR A 206 15.25 -37.86 33.51
N PRO A 207 16.16 -38.85 33.34
CA PRO A 207 16.62 -39.64 34.47
C PRO A 207 17.43 -38.74 35.40
N LYS A 208 17.03 -38.69 36.67
CA LYS A 208 17.87 -38.14 37.75
C LYS A 208 19.19 -38.91 37.78
N LEU A 209 20.28 -38.25 37.43
CA LEU A 209 21.62 -38.70 37.78
C LEU A 209 21.72 -38.75 39.31
N LYS A 210 21.70 -39.97 39.87
CA LYS A 210 22.15 -40.23 41.24
C LYS A 210 23.66 -40.04 41.26
N LEU A 211 24.11 -38.96 41.91
CA LEU A 211 25.45 -38.91 42.46
C LEU A 211 25.41 -39.58 43.83
N SER A 212 26.26 -40.59 44.03
CA SER A 212 26.55 -41.21 45.31
C SER A 212 27.91 -41.92 45.22
N PRO A 213 28.66 -42.02 46.32
CA PRO A 213 29.08 -41.01 47.29
C PRO A 213 30.42 -40.36 46.90
#